data_AF-A0A7S1VIC2-F1
#
_entry.id   AF-A0A7S1VIC2-F1
#
_cell.length_a   1.000
_cell.length_b   1.000
_cell.length_c   1.000
_cell.angle_alpha   90.00
_cell.angle_beta   90.00
_cell.angle_gamma   90.00
#
_symmetry.space_group_name_H-M   'P 1'
#
loop_
_entity.id
_entity.type
_entity.pdbx_description
1 polymer ?
#
loop_
_entity_poly.entity_id
_entity_poly.type
_entity_poly.pdbx_seq_one_letter_code
_entity_poly.pdbx_strand_id
1 'polypeptide(L)'
;SECDNSFTHTDVYATDGAGFNFVFPLLLVPGTKPELDVQSDDPNIVISVNYQYNTAIVMGDWGYHKTSPNDYNDSGKMRIVVGTYCGQLTDANKDMFAFIYDGEDPAPFMNQFKDLKEAHWSKDGGHSLSVPNIDLETM
;
A
#
# COMPACT_ATOMS: atom_id res chain seq x y z
N SER A 1 16.73 5.57 2.62
CA SER A 1 15.68 6.58 2.85
C SER A 1 14.80 6.12 3.99
N GLU A 2 14.58 6.93 5.02
CA GLU A 2 13.53 6.64 5.98
C GLU A 2 12.22 7.13 5.37
N CYS A 3 11.39 6.20 4.88
CA CYS A 3 9.99 6.53 4.62
C CYS A 3 9.44 7.07 5.94
N ASP A 4 8.88 8.28 5.89
CA ASP A 4 8.20 8.94 6.99
C ASP A 4 7.37 7.91 7.75
N ASN A 5 7.49 7.88 9.09
CA ASN A 5 6.83 6.87 9.92
C ASN A 5 5.34 6.86 9.57
N SER A 6 4.91 5.89 8.75
CA SER A 6 3.54 5.89 8.25
C SER A 6 2.61 5.82 9.46
N PHE A 7 1.66 6.77 9.53
CA PHE A 7 0.72 6.84 10.64
C PHE A 7 -0.14 5.57 10.62
N THR A 8 -0.39 5.00 11.81
CA THR A 8 -1.39 3.94 11.93
C THR A 8 -2.74 4.47 11.45
N HIS A 9 -3.34 3.81 10.47
CA HIS A 9 -4.60 4.20 9.85
C HIS A 9 -5.48 2.96 9.61
N THR A 10 -6.71 3.20 9.17
CA THR A 10 -7.63 2.16 8.69
C THR A 10 -8.16 2.59 7.34
N ASP A 11 -8.03 1.74 6.33
CA ASP A 11 -8.51 2.07 4.98
C ASP A 11 -10.02 1.89 4.87
N VAL A 12 -10.56 0.87 5.56
CA VAL A 12 -11.99 0.54 5.57
C VAL A 12 -12.50 0.70 6.99
N TYR A 13 -13.55 1.49 7.17
CA TYR A 13 -14.15 1.73 8.48
C TYR A 13 -15.66 1.94 8.37
N ALA A 14 -16.36 1.73 9.48
CA ALA A 14 -17.81 1.90 9.60
C ALA A 14 -18.62 1.15 8.52
N THR A 15 -18.19 -0.06 8.15
CA THR A 15 -18.88 -0.90 7.16
C THR A 15 -19.84 -1.92 7.77
N ASP A 16 -19.92 -2.00 9.10
CA ASP A 16 -20.67 -3.05 9.82
C ASP A 16 -20.14 -4.46 9.45
N GLY A 17 -18.81 -4.57 9.35
CA GLY A 17 -18.12 -5.82 8.98
C GLY A 17 -18.27 -6.22 7.51
N ALA A 18 -18.87 -5.38 6.65
CA ALA A 18 -19.11 -5.69 5.25
C ALA A 18 -17.99 -5.27 4.30
N GLY A 19 -16.89 -4.69 4.81
CA GLY A 19 -15.77 -4.19 4.03
C GLY A 19 -14.41 -4.75 4.44
N PHE A 20 -13.53 -4.89 3.45
CA PHE A 20 -12.22 -5.51 3.58
C PHE A 20 -11.19 -4.84 2.66
N ASN A 21 -9.97 -4.66 3.17
CA ASN A 21 -8.76 -4.44 2.37
C ASN A 21 -8.01 -5.76 2.22
N PHE A 22 -7.63 -6.10 0.99
CA PHE A 22 -6.77 -7.23 0.67
C PHE A 22 -5.43 -6.73 0.15
N VAL A 23 -4.33 -7.21 0.74
CA VAL A 23 -2.97 -6.92 0.30
C VAL A 23 -2.35 -8.19 -0.29
N PHE A 24 -1.98 -8.12 -1.57
CA PHE A 24 -1.34 -9.19 -2.33
C PHE A 24 0.11 -8.84 -2.61
N PRO A 25 1.07 -9.51 -1.97
CA PRO A 25 2.48 -9.30 -2.27
C PRO A 25 2.85 -9.84 -3.66
N LEU A 26 3.43 -8.99 -4.50
CA LEU A 26 3.84 -9.33 -5.86
C LEU A 26 5.35 -9.46 -6.03
N LEU A 27 6.12 -8.65 -5.29
CA LEU A 27 7.58 -8.69 -5.26
C LEU A 27 8.06 -8.50 -3.83
N LEU A 28 8.83 -9.47 -3.34
CA LEU A 28 9.41 -9.48 -2.00
C LEU A 28 10.92 -9.37 -2.04
N VAL A 29 11.49 -8.79 -0.98
CA VAL A 29 12.92 -8.76 -0.74
C VAL A 29 13.22 -9.71 0.42
N PRO A 30 14.02 -10.79 0.22
CA PRO A 30 14.33 -11.72 1.30
C PRO A 30 15.16 -11.07 2.41
N GLY A 31 14.97 -11.53 3.66
CA GLY A 31 15.78 -11.09 4.81
C GLY A 31 15.43 -9.71 5.35
N THR A 32 14.28 -9.18 4.97
CA THR A 32 13.72 -7.92 5.49
C THR A 32 13.19 -8.06 6.91
N LYS A 33 13.03 -6.91 7.57
CA LYS A 33 12.22 -6.83 8.79
C LYS A 33 10.74 -6.95 8.42
N PRO A 34 9.85 -7.26 9.37
CA PRO A 34 8.41 -7.20 9.14
C PRO A 34 7.98 -5.93 8.42
N GLU A 35 7.04 -6.07 7.49
CA GLU A 35 6.66 -5.04 6.53
C GLU A 35 5.34 -4.34 6.86
N LEU A 36 4.50 -4.98 7.66
CA LEU A 36 3.19 -4.51 8.05
C LEU A 36 3.02 -4.69 9.55
N ASP A 37 2.69 -3.60 10.24
CA ASP A 37 2.23 -3.65 11.63
C ASP A 37 0.71 -3.60 11.63
N VAL A 38 0.07 -4.59 12.26
CA VAL A 38 -1.38 -4.64 12.49
C VAL A 38 -1.63 -4.40 13.98
N GLN A 39 -2.49 -3.44 14.28
CA GLN A 39 -2.84 -3.06 15.65
C GLN A 39 -4.23 -3.62 15.99
N SER A 40 -4.37 -4.19 17.18
CA SER A 40 -5.68 -4.63 17.68
C SER A 40 -6.50 -3.44 18.24
N ASP A 41 -7.73 -3.70 18.64
CA ASP A 41 -8.56 -2.74 19.38
C ASP A 41 -7.91 -2.26 20.69
N ASP A 42 -7.08 -3.10 21.32
CA ASP A 42 -6.13 -2.64 22.34
C ASP A 42 -4.89 -2.05 21.64
N PRO A 43 -4.64 -0.73 21.77
CA PRO A 43 -3.54 -0.05 21.09
C PRO A 43 -2.15 -0.49 21.58
N ASN A 44 -2.06 -1.21 22.69
CA ASN A 44 -0.80 -1.75 23.20
C ASN A 44 -0.42 -3.09 22.52
N ILE A 45 -1.33 -3.67 21.73
CA ILE A 45 -1.11 -4.95 21.04
C ILE A 45 -0.89 -4.66 19.55
N VAL A 46 0.36 -4.79 19.13
CA VAL A 46 0.79 -4.67 17.73
C VAL A 46 1.44 -5.98 17.29
N ILE A 47 0.99 -6.49 16.15
CA ILE A 47 1.54 -7.67 15.49
C ILE A 47 2.23 -7.22 14.20
N SER A 48 3.53 -7.40 14.12
CA SER A 48 4.31 -7.14 12.92
C SER A 48 4.43 -8.41 12.08
N VAL A 49 4.05 -8.34 10.82
CA VAL A 49 4.08 -9.48 9.89
C VAL A 49 5.00 -9.23 8.71
N ASN A 50 5.69 -10.29 8.29
CA ASN A 50 6.35 -10.29 7.00
C ASN A 50 5.37 -10.62 5.88
N TYR A 51 5.51 -9.95 4.74
CA TYR A 51 4.79 -10.38 3.55
C TYR A 51 5.36 -11.69 3.01
N GLN A 52 4.48 -12.53 2.47
CA GLN A 52 4.83 -13.84 1.94
C GLN A 52 4.23 -14.04 0.56
N TYR A 53 4.97 -14.70 -0.33
CA TYR A 53 4.44 -15.09 -1.63
C TYR A 53 3.28 -16.05 -1.46
N ASN A 54 2.26 -15.92 -2.31
CA ASN A 54 1.04 -16.72 -2.30
C ASN A 54 0.21 -16.62 -1.01
N THR A 55 0.44 -15.58 -0.20
CA THR A 55 -0.35 -15.29 0.99
C THR A 55 -0.92 -13.88 0.85
N ALA A 56 -2.24 -13.77 0.78
CA ALA A 56 -2.92 -12.49 0.89
C ALA A 56 -3.12 -12.15 2.37
N ILE A 57 -2.97 -10.88 2.72
CA ILE A 57 -3.36 -10.36 4.03
C ILE A 57 -4.71 -9.67 3.87
N VAL A 58 -5.63 -9.97 4.77
CA VAL A 58 -6.99 -9.41 4.77
C VAL A 58 -7.16 -8.61 6.05
N MET A 59 -7.57 -7.36 5.90
CA MET A 59 -7.89 -6.45 7.00
C MET A 59 -9.35 -6.06 6.86
N GLY A 60 -10.13 -6.32 7.90
CA GLY A 60 -11.56 -6.02 7.93
C GLY A 60 -11.85 -4.59 8.39
N ASP A 61 -13.12 -4.34 8.67
CA ASP A 61 -13.61 -3.10 9.27
C ASP A 61 -12.77 -2.72 10.50
N TRP A 62 -12.29 -1.48 10.55
CA TRP A 62 -11.43 -0.98 11.63
C TRP A 62 -10.09 -1.73 11.79
N GLY A 63 -9.61 -2.39 10.73
CA GLY A 63 -8.30 -3.02 10.71
C GLY A 63 -7.16 -1.99 10.72
N TYR A 64 -6.80 -1.51 11.91
CA TYR A 64 -5.71 -0.55 12.09
C TYR A 64 -4.36 -1.13 11.71
N HIS A 65 -3.64 -0.45 10.84
CA HIS A 65 -2.34 -0.91 10.39
C HIS A 65 -1.43 0.23 9.91
N LYS A 66 -0.16 -0.10 9.71
CA LYS A 66 0.82 0.80 9.05
C LYS A 66 1.87 -0.01 8.31
N THR A 67 2.46 0.63 7.30
CA THR A 67 3.60 0.05 6.59
C THR A 67 4.88 0.33 7.36
N SER A 68 5.56 -0.73 7.79
CA SER A 68 6.80 -0.63 8.55
C SER A 68 7.99 -0.29 7.64
N PRO A 69 8.88 0.62 8.07
CA PRO A 69 10.01 1.04 7.27
C PRO A 69 10.99 -0.13 7.08
N ASN A 70 11.38 -0.35 5.83
CA ASN A 70 12.44 -1.27 5.48
C ASN A 70 13.44 -0.52 4.58
N ASP A 71 14.72 -0.69 4.86
CA ASP A 71 15.78 -0.09 4.05
C ASP A 71 16.20 -1.07 2.95
N TYR A 72 16.02 -0.66 1.71
CA TYR A 72 16.42 -1.43 0.53
C TYR A 72 17.64 -0.85 -0.18
N ASN A 73 18.21 0.27 0.29
CA ASN A 73 19.25 1.05 -0.42
C ASN A 73 20.43 0.17 -0.82
N ASP A 74 20.98 -0.60 0.13
CA ASP A 74 22.17 -1.43 -0.08
C ASP A 74 21.96 -2.56 -1.10
N SER A 75 20.71 -2.93 -1.35
CA SER A 75 20.35 -4.01 -2.27
C SER A 75 19.90 -3.52 -3.65
N GLY A 76 19.56 -2.24 -3.80
CA GLY A 76 18.91 -1.70 -5.00
C GLY A 76 17.57 -2.35 -5.33
N LYS A 77 16.95 -3.05 -4.38
CA LYS A 77 15.69 -3.78 -4.58
C LYS A 77 14.49 -2.93 -4.19
N MET A 78 13.31 -3.39 -4.58
CA MET A 78 12.04 -2.82 -4.16
C MET A 78 11.05 -3.91 -3.78
N ARG A 79 10.07 -3.53 -2.96
CA ARG A 79 8.91 -4.36 -2.62
C ARG A 79 7.70 -3.85 -3.36
N ILE A 80 6.91 -4.76 -3.93
CA ILE A 80 5.67 -4.42 -4.65
C ILE A 80 4.53 -5.22 -4.04
N VAL A 81 3.44 -4.53 -3.71
CA VAL A 81 2.18 -5.11 -3.26
C VAL A 81 1.04 -4.51 -4.07
N VAL A 82 -0.05 -5.24 -4.21
CA VAL A 82 -1.32 -4.73 -4.74
C VAL A 82 -2.34 -4.75 -3.62
N GLY A 83 -2.94 -3.59 -3.34
CA GLY A 83 -4.10 -3.45 -2.47
C GLY A 83 -5.39 -3.51 -3.28
N THR A 84 -6.39 -4.24 -2.80
CA THR A 84 -7.76 -4.18 -3.33
C THR A 84 -8.74 -4.03 -2.20
N TYR A 85 -9.70 -3.12 -2.35
CA TYR A 85 -10.80 -2.94 -1.42
C TYR A 85 -12.04 -3.65 -1.96
N CYS A 86 -12.74 -4.39 -1.10
CA CYS A 86 -13.97 -5.08 -1.46
C CYS A 86 -14.97 -4.96 -0.32
N GLY A 87 -16.24 -4.81 -0.65
CA GLY A 87 -17.30 -4.89 0.32
C GLY A 87 -18.69 -4.81 -0.29
N GLN A 88 -19.68 -5.10 0.55
CA GLN A 88 -21.08 -4.94 0.16
C GLN A 88 -21.48 -3.47 0.35
N LEU A 89 -21.83 -2.82 -0.77
CA LEU A 89 -22.35 -1.46 -0.75
C LEU A 89 -23.78 -1.44 -0.19
N THR A 90 -24.00 -0.55 0.76
CA THR A 90 -25.29 -0.23 1.37
C THR A 90 -25.47 1.29 1.43
N ASP A 91 -26.69 1.76 1.67
CA ASP A 91 -26.92 3.19 1.86
C ASP A 91 -26.16 3.79 3.05
N ALA A 92 -25.76 2.95 4.02
CA ALA A 92 -25.01 3.37 5.21
C ALA A 92 -23.50 3.50 4.97
N ASN A 93 -22.92 2.76 4.01
CA ASN A 93 -21.46 2.67 3.84
C ASN A 93 -20.94 3.08 2.45
N LYS A 94 -21.83 3.35 1.48
CA LYS A 94 -21.45 3.71 0.11
C LYS A 94 -20.57 4.96 0.03
N ASP A 95 -20.80 5.94 0.89
CA ASP A 95 -20.03 7.19 0.89
C ASP A 95 -18.60 6.97 1.40
N MET A 96 -18.42 6.06 2.37
CA MET A 96 -17.08 5.66 2.83
C MET A 96 -16.34 4.89 1.73
N PHE A 97 -16.99 3.96 1.03
CA PHE A 97 -16.36 3.30 -0.11
C PHE A 97 -16.02 4.28 -1.23
N ALA A 98 -16.86 5.29 -1.48
CA ALA A 98 -16.51 6.37 -2.41
C ALA A 98 -15.26 7.13 -1.94
N PHE A 99 -15.14 7.41 -0.64
CA PHE A 99 -13.99 8.10 -0.05
C PHE A 99 -12.66 7.31 -0.20
N ILE A 100 -12.69 5.98 -0.08
CA ILE A 100 -11.53 5.12 -0.37
C ILE A 100 -11.02 5.37 -1.80
N TYR A 101 -11.94 5.54 -2.75
CA TYR A 101 -11.62 5.78 -4.17
C TYR A 101 -11.31 7.24 -4.50
N ASP A 102 -11.84 8.20 -3.73
CA ASP A 102 -11.74 9.63 -4.06
C ASP A 102 -10.39 10.25 -3.66
N GLY A 103 -9.56 9.52 -2.92
CA GLY A 103 -8.20 9.98 -2.62
C GLY A 103 -8.19 11.39 -2.01
N GLU A 104 -9.09 11.68 -1.05
CA GLU A 104 -8.97 12.87 -0.19
C GLU A 104 -7.76 12.80 0.76
N ASP A 105 -6.84 11.87 0.49
CA ASP A 105 -5.42 12.17 0.56
C ASP A 105 -4.97 12.64 -0.84
N PRO A 106 -4.86 13.96 -1.12
CA PRO A 106 -3.55 14.31 -1.59
C PRO A 106 -2.60 13.87 -0.50
N ALA A 107 -1.99 12.68 -0.68
CA ALA A 107 -0.70 12.37 -0.07
C ALA A 107 0.03 13.70 -0.08
N PRO A 108 0.61 14.21 1.02
CA PRO A 108 1.10 15.60 1.13
C PRO A 108 2.07 16.04 0.00
N PHE A 109 2.38 15.11 -0.88
CA PHE A 109 3.08 15.11 -2.15
C PHE A 109 2.20 15.15 -3.44
N MET A 110 0.89 15.41 -3.43
CA MET A 110 0.04 15.39 -4.66
C MET A 110 0.47 16.43 -5.69
N ASN A 111 1.11 17.49 -5.22
CA ASN A 111 1.79 18.47 -6.08
C ASN A 111 3.03 17.89 -6.80
N GLN A 112 3.58 16.76 -6.35
CA GLN A 112 4.71 16.04 -6.95
C GLN A 112 4.26 15.08 -8.07
N PHE A 113 2.96 14.78 -8.19
CA PHE A 113 2.41 13.83 -9.17
C PHE A 113 1.50 14.48 -10.22
N LYS A 114 1.44 15.82 -10.28
CA LYS A 114 0.59 16.58 -11.23
C LYS A 114 0.80 16.18 -12.70
N ASP A 115 1.99 15.71 -13.04
CA ASP A 115 2.37 15.29 -14.40
C ASP A 115 2.27 13.76 -14.61
N LEU A 116 1.86 12.99 -13.61
CA LEU A 116 1.87 11.51 -13.61
C LEU A 116 0.48 10.89 -13.66
N LYS A 117 -0.54 11.68 -14.03
CA LYS A 117 -1.97 11.35 -13.82
C LYS A 117 -2.46 10.04 -14.42
N GLU A 118 -1.79 9.45 -15.41
CA GLU A 118 -2.24 8.21 -16.08
C GLU A 118 -1.03 7.39 -16.59
N ALA A 119 -0.14 6.95 -15.69
CA ALA A 119 0.96 6.06 -16.07
C ALA A 119 0.47 4.60 -16.18
N HIS A 120 0.10 4.17 -17.38
CA HIS A 120 -0.23 2.77 -17.66
C HIS A 120 1.05 2.01 -18.04
N TRP A 121 1.29 0.87 -17.40
CA TRP A 121 2.31 -0.08 -17.84
C TRP A 121 1.84 -0.72 -19.16
N SER A 122 2.29 -0.22 -20.31
CA SER A 122 2.02 -0.87 -21.60
C SER A 122 3.15 -1.85 -21.91
N LYS A 123 2.80 -3.03 -22.45
CA LYS A 123 3.75 -4.11 -22.79
C LYS A 123 4.83 -3.67 -23.79
N ASP A 124 4.54 -2.63 -24.55
CA ASP A 124 5.35 -2.00 -25.59
C ASP A 124 6.02 -0.69 -25.14
N GLY A 125 5.91 -0.31 -23.87
CA GLY A 125 6.62 0.84 -23.29
C GLY A 125 6.10 2.22 -23.71
N GLY A 126 4.99 2.30 -24.44
CA GLY A 126 4.44 3.53 -25.03
C GLY A 126 3.90 4.54 -24.02
N HIS A 127 3.63 4.12 -22.79
CA HIS A 127 3.20 4.98 -21.68
C HIS A 127 4.06 4.82 -20.41
N SER A 128 5.21 4.15 -20.52
CA SER A 128 6.14 3.99 -19.41
C SER A 128 6.92 5.29 -19.21
N LEU A 129 7.09 5.70 -17.94
CA LEU A 129 8.02 6.77 -17.57
C LEU A 129 9.34 6.57 -18.31
N SER A 130 9.77 7.58 -19.06
CA SER A 130 11.15 7.61 -19.56
C SER A 130 12.05 7.61 -18.33
N VAL A 131 12.60 6.45 -18.00
CA VAL A 131 13.60 6.33 -16.96
C VAL A 131 14.76 7.22 -17.43
N PRO A 132 15.15 8.28 -16.69
CA PRO A 132 16.38 8.97 -17.03
C PRO A 132 17.47 7.91 -17.03
N ASN A 133 18.25 7.81 -18.11
CA ASN A 133 19.25 6.76 -18.32
C ASN A 133 20.10 6.56 -17.06
N ILE A 134 19.74 5.57 -16.25
CA ILE A 134 20.59 5.01 -15.22
C ILE A 134 21.38 3.95 -15.95
N ASP A 135 22.66 4.21 -16.13
CA ASP A 135 23.57 3.32 -16.84
C ASP A 135 23.84 2.07 -15.98
N LEU A 136 23.04 1.03 -16.20
CA LEU A 136 23.07 -0.23 -15.44
C LEU A 136 24.31 -1.09 -15.72
N GLU A 137 25.17 -0.70 -16.68
CA GLU A 137 26.42 -1.42 -16.97
C GLU A 137 27.56 -1.10 -15.96
N THR A 138 27.31 -0.22 -14.98
CA THR A 138 28.31 0.16 -13.97
C THR A 138 27.95 -0.19 -12.52
N MET A 139 26.94 -1.03 -12.29
CA MET A 139 26.59 -1.55 -10.95
C MET A 139 26.98 -3.02 -10.76
#